data_AF-A0AAW8F1V4-F1
#
_entry.id   AF-A0AAW8F1V4-F1
#
_cell.length_a   1.000
_cell.length_b   1.000
_cell.length_c   1.000
_cell.angle_alpha   90.00
_cell.angle_beta   90.00
_cell.angle_gamma   90.00
#
_symmetry.space_group_name_H-M   'P 1'
#
loop_
_entity.id
_entity.type
_entity.pdbx_description
1 polymer ?
#
loop_
_entity_poly.entity_id
_entity_poly.type
_entity_poly.pdbx_seq_one_letter_code
_entity_poly.pdbx_strand_id
1 'polypeptide(L)'
;MLGSVRWFSCIALSAVCALIGGSTLATGSTVQAAPLAQRSGDFPGAVDSYLNPSASKVVDWENRDYSLTCDDTVKKPVKVAIRNGKGIAKTDGIGGYDRWKVEVQRTAPGKLPHLGNVTAVLFYCSPQPSNFFTQELRVYRSNNGSEIARTPHLSGGDWLPPEYQPESVAIRKDRIVADLKFYGPGDPHGSPSRVRHLSWTWDGKKFVTHKDGAESEARGRINLTRERITVNGMGPLKLDMSRDEAAKAIGMPIPGKEGRRVCTDFSVQGGLEGLLLRFTSDRLVAIYVQRPATTISTLSDIHIGSARDDVLDTYAGEITVTTPDYGGEELVFAPSAPKFAGKVIRFGMSDGVVETFIAGKRDWAVFAPSCGASE
;
A
#
# COMPACT_ATOMS: atom_id res chain seq x y z
N MET A 1 -9.21 33.29 51.07
CA MET A 1 -10.66 33.16 50.78
C MET A 1 -10.80 32.11 49.69
N LEU A 2 -11.11 30.86 50.06
CA LEU A 2 -12.45 30.22 49.94
C LEU A 2 -12.84 30.08 48.45
N GLY A 3 -13.04 28.91 47.83
CA GLY A 3 -13.19 27.52 48.30
C GLY A 3 -14.25 26.79 47.44
N SER A 4 -14.26 25.44 47.47
CA SER A 4 -15.30 24.46 47.01
C SER A 4 -14.95 23.75 45.69
N VAL A 5 -14.74 22.42 45.54
CA VAL A 5 -15.23 21.14 46.12
C VAL A 5 -16.67 20.76 45.78
N ARG A 6 -16.82 19.65 45.01
CA ARG A 6 -17.79 18.51 45.04
C ARG A 6 -17.60 17.71 43.72
N TRP A 7 -17.28 16.42 43.59
CA TRP A 7 -17.62 15.10 44.17
C TRP A 7 -18.98 14.47 43.77
N PHE A 8 -18.89 13.15 43.46
CA PHE A 8 -19.91 12.11 43.17
C PHE A 8 -20.46 12.03 41.71
N SER A 9 -20.72 10.88 41.08
CA SER A 9 -20.78 9.48 41.53
C SER A 9 -20.75 8.48 40.35
N CYS A 10 -20.35 7.24 40.64
CA CYS A 10 -20.51 6.04 39.83
C CYS A 10 -22.00 5.64 39.65
N ILE A 11 -22.35 5.02 38.52
CA ILE A 11 -23.43 4.04 38.44
C ILE A 11 -22.98 2.87 37.56
N ALA A 12 -22.81 1.70 38.19
CA ALA A 12 -22.85 0.40 37.55
C ALA A 12 -24.32 -0.09 37.54
N LEU A 13 -24.75 -0.76 36.48
CA LEU A 13 -25.94 -1.61 36.51
C LEU A 13 -25.64 -2.92 35.79
N SER A 14 -25.73 -3.99 36.57
CA SER A 14 -25.82 -5.39 36.17
C SER A 14 -27.25 -5.88 36.43
N ALA A 15 -27.80 -6.72 35.56
CA ALA A 15 -28.79 -7.81 35.78
C ALA A 15 -29.50 -8.09 34.43
N VAL A 16 -29.49 -9.28 33.81
CA VAL A 16 -29.84 -10.67 34.19
C VAL A 16 -31.36 -10.95 34.20
N CYS A 17 -31.69 -12.13 33.63
CA CYS A 17 -32.98 -12.87 33.53
C CYS A 17 -33.86 -12.59 32.30
N ALA A 18 -34.55 -13.56 31.68
CA ALA A 18 -34.58 -15.01 31.76
C ALA A 18 -35.46 -15.57 30.61
N LEU A 19 -35.26 -16.86 30.34
CA LEU A 19 -36.00 -17.85 29.53
C LEU A 19 -37.53 -17.72 29.43
N ILE A 20 -38.07 -18.05 28.24
CA ILE A 20 -39.31 -18.84 28.01
C ILE A 20 -39.08 -19.64 26.70
N GLY A 21 -38.97 -20.97 26.71
CA GLY A 21 -40.06 -21.93 26.41
C GLY A 21 -40.45 -21.89 24.92
N GLY A 22 -40.15 -22.86 24.05
CA GLY A 22 -40.36 -24.31 24.16
C GLY A 22 -41.62 -24.69 23.37
N SER A 23 -41.49 -25.38 22.23
CA SER A 23 -42.47 -26.37 21.72
C SER A 23 -41.90 -27.16 20.55
N THR A 24 -41.97 -28.48 20.75
CA THR A 24 -41.69 -29.59 19.85
C THR A 24 -42.70 -29.70 18.71
N LEU A 25 -42.28 -30.24 17.57
CA LEU A 25 -43.08 -31.17 16.76
C LEU A 25 -42.13 -32.07 15.94
N ALA A 26 -42.25 -33.38 16.21
CA ALA A 26 -41.60 -34.44 15.47
C ALA A 26 -42.54 -34.91 14.35
N THR A 27 -41.99 -35.19 13.17
CA THR A 27 -42.55 -36.17 12.24
C THR A 27 -41.41 -36.95 11.62
N GLY A 28 -41.37 -38.24 11.91
CA GLY A 28 -40.41 -39.17 11.37
C GLY A 28 -40.66 -39.51 9.91
N SER A 29 -39.63 -40.03 9.27
CA SER A 29 -39.76 -40.95 8.16
C SER A 29 -38.57 -41.90 8.19
N THR A 30 -38.85 -43.08 8.73
CA THR A 30 -38.11 -44.32 8.53
C THR A 30 -38.17 -44.70 7.05
N VAL A 31 -37.01 -44.97 6.45
CA VAL A 31 -36.95 -45.83 5.25
C VAL A 31 -36.05 -47.01 5.56
N GLN A 32 -36.63 -48.18 5.36
CA GLN A 32 -36.12 -49.52 5.61
C GLN A 32 -34.81 -49.82 4.89
N ALA A 33 -33.93 -50.50 5.61
CA ALA A 33 -32.90 -51.35 5.03
C ALA A 33 -33.53 -52.67 4.55
N ALA A 34 -33.08 -53.17 3.40
CA ALA A 34 -33.19 -54.57 3.02
C ALA A 34 -31.85 -55.04 2.40
N PRO A 35 -31.48 -56.33 2.53
CA PRO A 35 -30.10 -56.76 2.53
C PRO A 35 -29.65 -57.54 1.28
N LEU A 36 -28.33 -57.79 1.23
CA LEU A 36 -27.60 -58.85 0.53
C LEU A 36 -27.48 -58.82 -1.00
N ALA A 37 -26.25 -58.58 -1.46
CA ALA A 37 -25.57 -59.51 -2.37
C ALA A 37 -24.05 -59.31 -2.26
N GLN A 38 -23.37 -60.27 -1.63
CA GLN A 38 -21.93 -60.47 -1.77
C GLN A 38 -21.61 -60.73 -3.24
N ARG A 39 -20.70 -59.95 -3.81
CA ARG A 39 -19.98 -60.35 -5.01
C ARG A 39 -18.50 -60.14 -4.78
N SER A 40 -17.85 -61.25 -4.46
CA SER A 40 -16.41 -61.45 -4.54
C SER A 40 -15.93 -61.12 -5.95
N GLY A 41 -15.06 -60.12 -6.07
CA GLY A 41 -14.33 -59.79 -7.28
C GLY A 41 -12.95 -59.31 -6.87
N ASP A 42 -11.97 -60.20 -6.99
CA ASP A 42 -10.55 -59.90 -6.90
C ASP A 42 -10.18 -58.74 -7.82
N PHE A 43 -9.61 -57.68 -7.24
CA PHE A 43 -8.81 -56.70 -7.94
C PHE A 43 -7.48 -56.55 -7.20
N PRO A 44 -6.35 -57.02 -7.78
CA PRO A 44 -5.04 -56.76 -7.21
C PRO A 44 -4.54 -55.39 -7.70
N GLY A 45 -4.20 -54.52 -6.77
CA GLY A 45 -3.30 -53.40 -7.05
C GLY A 45 -3.82 -52.02 -6.67
N ALA A 46 -2.98 -51.33 -5.90
CA ALA A 46 -2.93 -49.88 -5.72
C ALA A 46 -3.98 -49.22 -4.80
N VAL A 47 -3.82 -49.41 -3.49
CA VAL A 47 -4.15 -48.36 -2.51
C VAL A 47 -3.21 -48.48 -1.32
N ASP A 48 -1.97 -48.07 -1.52
CA ASP A 48 -1.08 -47.71 -0.40
C ASP A 48 -0.11 -46.62 -0.86
N SER A 49 -0.65 -45.43 -1.14
CA SER A 49 0.13 -44.25 -1.56
C SER A 49 -0.52 -42.91 -1.17
N TYR A 50 -1.34 -42.89 -0.11
CA TYR A 50 -1.94 -41.64 0.40
C TYR A 50 -1.47 -41.27 1.82
N LEU A 51 -0.23 -41.62 2.17
CA LEU A 51 0.45 -41.12 3.36
C LEU A 51 1.74 -40.39 2.96
N ASN A 52 1.61 -39.09 2.67
CA ASN A 52 2.47 -38.04 3.21
C ASN A 52 2.15 -36.71 2.51
N PRO A 53 1.37 -35.79 3.11
CA PRO A 53 1.59 -34.39 2.80
C PRO A 53 3.05 -34.10 3.18
N SER A 54 3.89 -33.80 2.18
CA SER A 54 5.27 -33.33 2.37
C SER A 54 5.30 -32.36 3.55
N ALA A 55 5.79 -32.83 4.71
CA ALA A 55 5.93 -31.99 5.88
C ALA A 55 6.81 -30.82 5.46
N SER A 56 6.23 -29.63 5.39
CA SER A 56 6.98 -28.41 5.09
C SER A 56 8.12 -28.35 6.09
N LYS A 57 9.35 -28.54 5.61
CA LYS A 57 10.53 -28.51 6.47
C LYS A 57 10.59 -27.13 7.09
N VAL A 58 10.37 -27.05 8.40
CA VAL A 58 10.48 -25.79 9.13
C VAL A 58 11.93 -25.34 9.00
N VAL A 59 12.14 -24.20 8.35
CA VAL A 59 13.48 -23.64 8.13
C VAL A 59 13.90 -22.91 9.40
N ASP A 60 14.99 -23.36 10.01
CA ASP A 60 15.65 -22.65 11.10
C ASP A 60 16.55 -21.55 10.52
N TRP A 61 16.10 -20.30 10.66
CA TRP A 61 16.82 -19.13 10.14
C TRP A 61 18.03 -18.74 11.02
N GLU A 62 18.10 -19.24 12.25
CA GLU A 62 19.19 -18.96 13.19
C GLU A 62 20.25 -20.06 13.19
N ASN A 63 20.02 -21.19 12.52
CA ASN A 63 20.98 -22.30 12.42
C ASN A 63 21.11 -22.82 10.98
N ARG A 64 21.74 -22.01 10.12
CA ARG A 64 21.98 -22.40 8.72
C ARG A 64 23.09 -21.59 8.07
N ASP A 65 23.42 -21.97 6.84
CA ASP A 65 24.43 -21.29 6.06
C ASP A 65 23.78 -20.29 5.09
N TYR A 66 24.42 -19.13 4.95
CA TYR A 66 24.01 -18.03 4.09
C TYR A 66 25.13 -17.61 3.15
N SER A 67 24.75 -16.98 2.03
CA SER A 67 25.67 -16.23 1.17
C SER A 67 25.31 -14.77 1.33
N LEU A 68 26.21 -13.94 1.86
CA LEU A 68 25.91 -12.53 2.18
C LEU A 68 26.91 -11.58 1.53
N THR A 69 26.44 -10.38 1.19
CA THR A 69 27.27 -9.29 0.62
C THR A 69 27.55 -8.19 1.63
N CYS A 70 26.88 -8.23 2.79
CA CYS A 70 26.89 -7.18 3.81
C CYS A 70 26.61 -5.80 3.20
N ASP A 71 25.49 -5.74 2.47
CA ASP A 71 24.99 -4.56 1.75
C ASP A 71 25.99 -4.01 0.72
N ASP A 72 26.44 -4.89 -0.18
CA ASP A 72 27.43 -4.62 -1.25
C ASP A 72 28.83 -4.20 -0.80
N THR A 73 29.09 -4.11 0.51
CA THR A 73 30.45 -3.87 1.02
C THR A 73 31.41 -4.98 0.59
N VAL A 74 30.91 -6.21 0.56
CA VAL A 74 31.62 -7.38 0.03
C VAL A 74 31.17 -7.63 -1.41
N LYS A 75 32.06 -7.39 -2.37
CA LYS A 75 31.76 -7.45 -3.82
C LYS A 75 31.23 -8.80 -4.31
N LYS A 76 31.58 -9.89 -3.63
CA LYS A 76 31.11 -11.25 -3.94
C LYS A 76 30.45 -11.84 -2.69
N PRO A 77 29.30 -12.53 -2.81
CA PRO A 77 28.66 -13.14 -1.65
C PRO A 77 29.60 -14.10 -0.91
N VAL A 78 29.84 -13.86 0.37
CA VAL A 78 30.66 -14.71 1.23
C VAL A 78 29.79 -15.71 1.99
N LYS A 79 30.32 -16.92 2.18
CA LYS A 79 29.61 -17.97 2.93
C LYS A 79 29.77 -17.72 4.43
N VAL A 80 28.64 -17.77 5.13
CA VAL A 80 28.58 -17.59 6.58
C VAL A 80 27.73 -18.71 7.18
N ALA A 81 28.36 -19.52 8.03
CA ALA A 81 27.64 -20.47 8.86
C ALA A 81 27.10 -19.73 10.10
N ILE A 82 25.79 -19.54 10.16
CA ILE A 82 25.08 -18.95 11.30
C ILE A 82 24.63 -20.08 12.22
N ARG A 83 24.96 -19.98 13.50
CA ARG A 83 24.56 -20.90 14.57
C ARG A 83 24.08 -20.08 15.76
N ASN A 84 22.90 -20.38 16.27
CA ASN A 84 22.20 -19.60 17.30
C ASN A 84 22.17 -18.09 16.96
N GLY A 85 21.83 -17.78 15.70
CA GLY A 85 21.68 -16.42 15.20
C GLY A 85 22.98 -15.70 14.89
N LYS A 86 24.16 -16.27 15.18
CA LYS A 86 25.47 -15.61 15.00
C LYS A 86 26.44 -16.41 14.16
N GLY A 87 27.35 -15.74 13.46
CA GLY A 87 28.40 -16.39 12.69
C GLY A 87 29.55 -15.46 12.33
N ILE A 88 30.59 -16.05 11.71
CA ILE A 88 31.80 -15.34 11.31
C ILE A 88 32.13 -15.70 9.86
N ALA A 89 32.34 -14.68 9.01
CA ALA A 89 32.89 -14.84 7.68
C ALA A 89 34.41 -14.53 7.70
N LYS A 90 35.24 -15.46 7.23
CA LYS A 90 36.71 -15.32 7.14
C LYS A 90 37.30 -15.65 5.76
N THR A 91 36.45 -15.83 4.75
CA THR A 91 36.87 -16.31 3.43
C THR A 91 37.52 -15.22 2.60
N ASP A 92 38.23 -15.62 1.54
CA ASP A 92 38.73 -14.69 0.54
C ASP A 92 37.61 -13.81 -0.02
N GLY A 93 37.91 -12.52 -0.24
CA GLY A 93 36.98 -11.56 -0.78
C GLY A 93 36.20 -10.71 0.23
N ILE A 94 36.41 -10.90 1.54
CA ILE A 94 35.80 -10.07 2.62
C ILE A 94 36.33 -8.62 2.73
N GLY A 95 37.24 -8.22 1.82
CA GLY A 95 37.90 -6.92 1.84
C GLY A 95 39.16 -6.90 2.72
N GLY A 96 39.62 -5.69 3.09
CA GLY A 96 40.79 -5.49 3.94
C GLY A 96 40.55 -5.72 5.44
N TYR A 97 39.63 -6.63 5.78
CA TYR A 97 39.21 -6.93 7.15
C TYR A 97 39.58 -8.37 7.52
N ASP A 98 39.87 -8.62 8.80
CA ASP A 98 40.22 -9.96 9.31
C ASP A 98 39.03 -10.93 9.23
N ARG A 99 37.83 -10.40 9.50
CA ARG A 99 36.57 -11.15 9.55
C ARG A 99 35.37 -10.22 9.53
N TRP A 100 34.21 -10.76 9.17
CA TRP A 100 32.92 -10.14 9.45
C TRP A 100 32.19 -10.92 10.53
N LYS A 101 31.72 -10.22 11.56
CA LYS A 101 30.72 -10.74 12.51
C LYS A 101 29.34 -10.55 11.88
N VAL A 102 28.56 -11.62 11.83
CA VAL A 102 27.21 -11.59 11.26
C VAL A 102 26.20 -12.07 12.29
N GLU A 103 25.07 -11.39 12.37
CA GLU A 103 23.96 -11.74 13.26
C GLU A 103 22.62 -11.64 12.53
N VAL A 104 21.73 -12.60 12.78
CA VAL A 104 20.32 -12.52 12.38
C VAL A 104 19.60 -11.64 13.41
N GLN A 105 19.18 -10.45 13.01
CA GLN A 105 18.50 -9.51 13.91
C GLN A 105 16.99 -9.70 13.92
N ARG A 106 16.40 -10.10 12.79
CA ARG A 106 14.96 -10.30 12.67
C ARG A 106 14.61 -11.29 11.57
N THR A 107 13.58 -12.09 11.82
CA THR A 107 12.86 -12.82 10.78
C THR A 107 11.41 -12.34 10.70
N ALA A 108 10.88 -12.23 9.49
CA ALA A 108 9.53 -11.78 9.23
C ALA A 108 8.87 -12.71 8.18
N PRO A 109 8.08 -13.71 8.62
CA PRO A 109 7.34 -14.56 7.71
C PRO A 109 6.13 -13.80 7.13
N GLY A 110 5.72 -14.19 5.93
CA GLY A 110 4.50 -13.70 5.30
C GLY A 110 4.30 -14.23 3.90
N LYS A 111 3.35 -13.63 3.19
CA LYS A 111 3.04 -13.96 1.79
C LYS A 111 3.24 -12.74 0.91
N LEU A 112 3.89 -12.92 -0.23
CA LEU A 112 4.04 -11.90 -1.26
C LEU A 112 3.39 -12.38 -2.57
N PRO A 113 2.82 -11.46 -3.39
CA PRO A 113 2.31 -11.79 -4.70
C PRO A 113 3.37 -12.47 -5.55
N HIS A 114 2.97 -13.49 -6.31
CA HIS A 114 3.82 -14.27 -7.23
C HIS A 114 4.98 -15.06 -6.58
N LEU A 115 5.34 -14.77 -5.33
CA LEU A 115 6.40 -15.48 -4.60
C LEU A 115 5.85 -16.49 -3.58
N GLY A 116 4.58 -16.33 -3.17
CA GLY A 116 3.96 -17.22 -2.18
C GLY A 116 4.50 -16.97 -0.77
N ASN A 117 4.64 -18.04 0.01
CA ASN A 117 5.12 -17.96 1.39
C ASN A 117 6.63 -17.70 1.43
N VAL A 118 7.01 -16.60 2.04
CA VAL A 118 8.39 -16.13 2.13
C VAL A 118 8.74 -15.70 3.55
N THR A 119 10.02 -15.68 3.85
CA THR A 119 10.57 -15.12 5.08
C THR A 119 11.60 -14.08 4.71
N ALA A 120 11.39 -12.84 5.17
CA ALA A 120 12.43 -11.81 5.14
C ALA A 120 13.33 -11.97 6.37
N VAL A 121 14.65 -11.92 6.19
CA VAL A 121 15.66 -12.11 7.23
C VAL A 121 16.62 -10.93 7.18
N LEU A 122 16.65 -10.17 8.28
CA LEU A 122 17.53 -9.02 8.47
C LEU A 122 18.85 -9.48 9.09
N PHE A 123 19.95 -9.18 8.42
CA PHE A 123 21.30 -9.45 8.89
C PHE A 123 21.97 -8.17 9.34
N TYR A 124 22.66 -8.24 10.46
CA TYR A 124 23.69 -7.28 10.87
C TYR A 124 25.05 -7.81 10.46
N CYS A 125 25.87 -6.95 9.87
CA CYS A 125 27.21 -7.27 9.38
C CYS A 125 28.20 -6.25 9.93
N SER A 126 29.19 -6.69 10.71
CA SER A 126 30.25 -5.81 11.23
C SER A 126 31.63 -6.34 10.86
N PRO A 127 32.42 -5.61 10.04
CA PRO A 127 33.79 -5.98 9.75
C PRO A 127 34.68 -5.77 10.97
N GLN A 128 35.75 -6.54 11.09
CA GLN A 128 36.70 -6.47 12.20
C GLN A 128 38.13 -6.32 11.66
N PRO A 129 38.99 -5.49 12.29
CA PRO A 129 38.71 -4.59 13.41
C PRO A 129 38.11 -3.26 12.91
N SER A 130 36.79 -3.16 12.88
CA SER A 130 36.10 -1.91 12.54
C SER A 130 34.98 -1.63 13.52
N ASN A 131 34.59 -0.37 13.60
CA ASN A 131 33.52 0.12 14.45
C ASN A 131 32.24 0.46 13.69
N PHE A 132 32.21 0.31 12.36
CA PHE A 132 30.96 0.42 11.60
C PHE A 132 30.28 -0.94 11.44
N PHE A 133 29.04 -0.88 10.97
CA PHE A 133 28.27 -2.03 10.55
C PHE A 133 27.40 -1.64 9.36
N THR A 134 26.93 -2.67 8.66
CA THR A 134 25.87 -2.54 7.65
C THR A 134 24.77 -3.54 7.99
N GLN A 135 23.58 -3.30 7.42
CA GLN A 135 22.46 -4.21 7.55
C GLN A 135 21.99 -4.62 6.16
N GLU A 136 21.63 -5.89 6.03
CA GLU A 136 21.18 -6.44 4.76
C GLU A 136 19.89 -7.24 4.97
N LEU A 137 18.83 -6.89 4.24
CA LEU A 137 17.55 -7.62 4.27
C LEU A 137 17.45 -8.55 3.06
N ARG A 138 17.38 -9.86 3.33
CA ARG A 138 17.21 -10.91 2.30
C ARG A 138 15.87 -11.60 2.43
N VAL A 139 15.39 -12.14 1.32
CA VAL A 139 14.10 -12.81 1.23
C VAL A 139 14.30 -14.23 0.71
N TYR A 140 13.72 -15.18 1.43
CA TYR A 140 13.83 -16.60 1.15
C TYR A 140 12.44 -17.23 1.03
N ARG A 141 12.34 -18.32 0.27
CA ARG A 141 11.15 -19.17 0.29
C ARG A 141 11.03 -19.86 1.64
N SER A 142 9.88 -19.80 2.29
CA SER A 142 9.71 -20.36 3.65
C SER A 142 9.73 -21.89 3.69
N ASN A 143 9.41 -22.55 2.58
CA ASN A 143 9.26 -24.01 2.52
C ASN A 143 10.58 -24.78 2.39
N ASN A 144 11.57 -24.19 1.72
CA ASN A 144 12.85 -24.86 1.42
C ASN A 144 14.07 -23.99 1.75
N GLY A 145 13.86 -22.73 2.15
CA GLY A 145 14.91 -21.81 2.53
C GLY A 145 15.76 -21.31 1.35
N SER A 146 15.36 -21.54 0.10
CA SER A 146 16.08 -21.02 -1.07
C SER A 146 15.97 -19.50 -1.11
N GLU A 147 17.08 -18.81 -1.36
CA GLU A 147 17.08 -17.36 -1.55
C GLU A 147 16.29 -16.96 -2.80
N ILE A 148 15.51 -15.89 -2.69
CA ILE A 148 14.80 -15.27 -3.81
C ILE A 148 15.61 -14.06 -4.28
N ALA A 149 15.83 -13.10 -3.38
CA ALA A 149 16.56 -11.87 -3.63
C ALA A 149 16.82 -11.11 -2.32
N ARG A 150 17.55 -10.00 -2.43
CA ARG A 150 17.70 -8.99 -1.38
C ARG A 150 16.97 -7.69 -1.73
N THR A 151 16.71 -6.86 -0.73
CA THR A 151 16.30 -5.47 -1.00
C THR A 151 17.45 -4.68 -1.64
N PRO A 152 17.14 -3.63 -2.44
CA PRO A 152 18.16 -2.76 -3.00
C PRO A 152 19.03 -2.12 -1.89
N HIS A 153 20.30 -1.88 -2.21
CA HIS A 153 21.15 -1.00 -1.41
C HIS A 153 20.48 0.38 -1.28
N LEU A 154 20.49 0.93 -0.06
CA LEU A 154 19.95 2.25 0.21
C LEU A 154 21.11 3.21 0.46
N SER A 155 21.31 4.17 -0.44
CA SER A 155 22.22 5.28 -0.17
C SER A 155 21.60 6.19 0.89
N GLY A 156 22.28 6.35 2.02
CA GLY A 156 21.84 7.21 3.14
C GLY A 156 22.10 8.71 2.93
N GLY A 157 22.17 9.17 1.68
CA GLY A 157 22.85 10.42 1.33
C GLY A 157 24.35 10.17 1.20
N ASP A 158 25.16 11.16 1.57
CA ASP A 158 26.55 11.19 1.11
C ASP A 158 27.51 10.28 1.92
N TRP A 159 27.26 9.86 3.17
CA TRP A 159 28.36 9.32 4.02
C TRP A 159 28.13 7.96 4.74
N LEU A 160 26.90 7.57 5.13
CA LEU A 160 26.66 6.32 5.88
C LEU A 160 25.32 5.65 5.48
N PRO A 161 25.23 4.30 5.50
CA PRO A 161 23.99 3.59 5.22
C PRO A 161 22.95 3.82 6.33
N PRO A 162 21.64 3.80 6.01
CA PRO A 162 20.58 3.90 7.01
C PRO A 162 20.51 2.65 7.90
N GLU A 163 19.98 2.81 9.11
CA GLU A 163 19.86 1.73 10.09
C GLU A 163 18.41 1.23 10.19
N TYR A 164 18.17 -0.05 9.91
CA TYR A 164 16.90 -0.72 10.15
C TYR A 164 16.56 -0.74 11.63
N GLN A 165 15.29 -0.48 11.96
CA GLN A 165 14.70 -0.80 13.25
C GLN A 165 14.18 -2.24 13.19
N PRO A 166 14.86 -3.25 13.77
CA PRO A 166 14.56 -4.66 13.50
C PRO A 166 13.10 -5.05 13.74
N GLU A 167 12.49 -4.54 14.81
CA GLU A 167 11.10 -4.87 15.17
C GLU A 167 10.05 -4.40 14.16
N SER A 168 10.37 -3.38 13.35
CA SER A 168 9.47 -2.86 12.32
C SER A 168 9.45 -3.72 11.05
N VAL A 169 10.44 -4.60 10.86
CA VAL A 169 10.53 -5.43 9.65
C VAL A 169 9.38 -6.42 9.64
N ALA A 170 8.53 -6.29 8.63
CA ALA A 170 7.35 -7.12 8.50
C ALA A 170 6.97 -7.34 7.03
N ILE A 171 6.19 -8.39 6.78
CA ILE A 171 5.49 -8.58 5.52
C ILE A 171 4.01 -8.30 5.77
N ARG A 172 3.46 -7.31 5.06
CA ARG A 172 2.08 -6.80 5.24
C ARG A 172 1.52 -6.43 3.88
N LYS A 173 0.25 -6.74 3.61
CA LYS A 173 -0.49 -6.28 2.42
C LYS A 173 0.39 -6.31 1.15
N ASP A 174 0.91 -7.50 0.86
CA ASP A 174 1.65 -7.81 -0.36
C ASP A 174 3.02 -7.13 -0.54
N ARG A 175 3.58 -6.58 0.54
CA ARG A 175 4.90 -5.94 0.52
C ARG A 175 5.71 -6.24 1.77
N ILE A 176 7.02 -6.02 1.67
CA ILE A 176 7.91 -5.93 2.82
C ILE A 176 7.87 -4.49 3.30
N VAL A 177 7.80 -4.27 4.61
CA VAL A 177 7.82 -2.95 5.24
C VAL A 177 8.90 -2.93 6.31
N ALA A 178 9.53 -1.77 6.51
CA ALA A 178 10.47 -1.53 7.61
C ALA A 178 10.63 -0.04 7.87
N ASP A 179 10.95 0.30 9.10
CA ASP A 179 11.35 1.61 9.55
C ASP A 179 12.87 1.68 9.59
N LEU A 180 13.43 2.74 9.01
CA LEU A 180 14.87 2.94 8.91
C LEU A 180 15.22 4.34 9.44
N LYS A 181 16.28 4.44 10.23
CA LYS A 181 16.85 5.71 10.67
C LYS A 181 17.92 6.17 9.68
N PHE A 182 17.75 7.39 9.17
CA PHE A 182 18.68 8.08 8.29
C PHE A 182 19.41 9.16 9.08
N TYR A 183 20.64 9.47 8.65
CA TYR A 183 21.42 10.58 9.21
C TYR A 183 20.87 11.93 8.75
N GLY A 184 20.70 12.84 9.70
CA GLY A 184 20.43 14.25 9.47
C GLY A 184 21.70 15.11 9.56
N PRO A 185 21.65 16.39 9.13
CA PRO A 185 22.80 17.30 9.12
C PRO A 185 23.47 17.59 10.47
N GLY A 186 22.88 17.18 11.59
CA GLY A 186 23.43 17.36 12.93
C GLY A 186 23.58 16.05 13.71
N ASP A 187 23.38 14.90 13.06
CA ASP A 187 23.50 13.62 13.75
C ASP A 187 24.98 13.28 13.96
N PRO A 188 25.39 12.89 15.18
CA PRO A 188 26.75 12.42 15.39
C PRO A 188 26.94 11.06 14.68
N HIS A 189 28.20 10.74 14.36
CA HIS A 189 28.55 9.44 13.82
C HIS A 189 28.04 8.31 14.75
N GLY A 190 27.20 7.44 14.21
CA GLY A 190 26.59 6.33 14.95
C GLY A 190 25.25 6.63 15.63
N SER A 191 24.61 7.78 15.40
CA SER A 191 23.27 8.05 15.95
C SER A 191 22.32 8.69 14.92
N PRO A 192 21.88 7.93 13.90
CA PRO A 192 20.91 8.43 12.95
C PRO A 192 19.58 8.74 13.66
N SER A 193 18.96 9.89 13.37
CA SER A 193 17.75 10.36 14.06
C SER A 193 16.49 10.37 13.20
N ARG A 194 16.62 10.38 11.87
CA ARG A 194 15.49 10.58 10.96
C ARG A 194 14.85 9.27 10.56
N VAL A 195 13.78 8.88 11.25
CA VAL A 195 13.00 7.69 10.88
C VAL A 195 12.27 7.92 9.55
N ARG A 196 12.38 6.97 8.64
CA ARG A 196 11.60 6.85 7.41
C ARG A 196 11.01 5.47 7.31
N HIS A 197 9.76 5.39 6.86
CA HIS A 197 9.08 4.12 6.64
C HIS A 197 9.22 3.73 5.17
N LEU A 198 9.90 2.61 4.91
CA LEU A 198 10.10 2.09 3.55
C LEU A 198 9.25 0.85 3.33
N SER A 199 8.93 0.62 2.05
CA SER A 199 8.35 -0.64 1.63
C SER A 199 8.94 -1.13 0.32
N TRP A 200 8.86 -2.44 0.09
CA TRP A 200 9.35 -3.07 -1.13
C TRP A 200 8.33 -4.02 -1.73
N THR A 201 8.17 -3.94 -3.05
CA THR A 201 7.39 -4.91 -3.84
C THR A 201 8.30 -5.67 -4.79
N TRP A 202 7.90 -6.88 -5.15
CA TRP A 202 8.56 -7.68 -6.18
C TRP A 202 8.06 -7.26 -7.57
N ASP A 203 8.96 -6.90 -8.49
CA ASP A 203 8.61 -6.52 -9.88
C ASP A 203 8.66 -7.70 -10.88
N GLY A 204 8.88 -8.92 -10.39
CA GLY A 204 9.15 -10.10 -11.21
C GLY A 204 10.63 -10.49 -11.26
N LYS A 205 11.54 -9.56 -10.96
CA LYS A 205 12.99 -9.77 -11.04
C LYS A 205 13.76 -9.30 -9.80
N LYS A 206 13.33 -8.22 -9.16
CA LYS A 206 13.98 -7.61 -7.99
C LYS A 206 12.95 -6.93 -7.09
N PHE A 207 13.39 -6.60 -5.89
CA PHE A 207 12.63 -5.72 -5.01
C PHE A 207 12.81 -4.25 -5.42
N VAL A 208 11.71 -3.52 -5.49
CA VAL A 208 11.67 -2.08 -5.80
C VAL A 208 11.28 -1.31 -4.55
N THR A 209 12.07 -0.31 -4.17
CA THR A 209 11.85 0.53 -2.97
C THR A 209 10.78 1.59 -3.22
N HIS A 210 9.82 1.68 -2.30
CA HIS A 210 8.78 2.71 -2.26
C HIS A 210 8.98 3.55 -1.00
N LYS A 211 9.27 4.84 -1.18
CA LYS A 211 9.60 5.78 -0.10
C LYS A 211 8.36 6.34 0.64
N ASP A 212 7.19 6.31 -0.01
CA ASP A 212 5.95 6.92 0.50
C ASP A 212 4.88 5.90 0.92
N GLY A 213 5.13 4.61 0.65
CA GLY A 213 4.13 3.55 0.80
C GLY A 213 3.86 3.09 2.23
N ALA A 214 4.81 3.28 3.17
CA ALA A 214 4.66 2.82 4.54
C ALA A 214 4.35 3.96 5.54
N GLU A 215 4.81 5.19 5.29
CA GLU A 215 4.49 6.36 6.13
C GLU A 215 3.03 6.83 5.94
N SER A 216 2.49 6.62 4.74
CA SER A 216 1.08 6.83 4.43
C SER A 216 0.17 5.84 5.18
N GLU A 217 0.52 4.55 5.16
CA GLU A 217 -0.30 3.49 5.76
C GLU A 217 -0.23 3.46 7.29
N ALA A 218 0.92 3.80 7.91
CA ALA A 218 1.05 3.88 9.37
C ALA A 218 0.27 5.06 9.99
N ARG A 219 -0.06 6.09 9.20
CA ARG A 219 -0.82 7.28 9.63
C ARG A 219 -2.29 7.29 9.18
N GLY A 220 -2.78 6.21 8.57
CA GLY A 220 -4.14 6.17 8.01
C GLY A 220 -4.34 7.08 6.79
N ARG A 221 -3.25 7.45 6.11
CA ARG A 221 -3.31 8.25 4.88
C ARG A 221 -3.67 7.37 3.69
N ILE A 222 -4.42 7.94 2.77
CA ILE A 222 -4.92 7.24 1.59
C ILE A 222 -4.00 7.52 0.43
N ASN A 223 -3.54 6.47 -0.26
CA ASN A 223 -2.76 6.62 -1.47
C ASN A 223 -3.69 6.92 -2.66
N LEU A 224 -3.93 8.22 -2.91
CA LEU A 224 -4.79 8.68 -3.99
C LEU A 224 -4.35 8.20 -5.39
N THR A 225 -3.07 7.88 -5.62
CA THR A 225 -2.62 7.36 -6.94
C THR A 225 -3.23 6.01 -7.32
N ARG A 226 -3.81 5.29 -6.35
CA ARG A 226 -4.50 4.01 -6.56
C ARG A 226 -6.02 4.14 -6.61
N GLU A 227 -6.54 5.31 -6.29
CA GLU A 227 -7.97 5.56 -6.28
C GLU A 227 -8.43 5.95 -7.68
N ARG A 228 -9.62 5.49 -8.05
CA ARG A 228 -10.24 5.84 -9.33
C ARG A 228 -11.17 7.02 -9.19
N ILE A 229 -11.17 7.91 -10.20
CA ILE A 229 -12.10 9.04 -10.28
C ILE A 229 -13.45 8.57 -10.83
N THR A 230 -14.51 9.05 -10.19
CA THR A 230 -15.90 8.89 -10.60
C THR A 230 -16.57 10.26 -10.64
N VAL A 231 -17.77 10.33 -11.21
CA VAL A 231 -18.63 11.52 -11.11
C VAL A 231 -18.97 11.94 -9.67
N ASN A 232 -18.75 11.08 -8.67
CA ASN A 232 -19.04 11.35 -7.26
C ASN A 232 -17.81 11.72 -6.41
N GLY A 233 -16.61 11.70 -7.00
CA GLY A 233 -15.35 11.90 -6.29
C GLY A 233 -14.35 10.76 -6.52
N MET A 234 -13.44 10.57 -5.58
CA MET A 234 -12.24 9.73 -5.73
C MET A 234 -11.91 9.03 -4.41
N GLY A 235 -12.00 7.69 -4.38
CA GLY A 235 -11.81 6.92 -3.15
C GLY A 235 -12.70 7.44 -2.00
N PRO A 236 -12.11 7.86 -0.86
CA PRO A 236 -12.86 8.41 0.27
C PRO A 236 -13.29 9.87 0.06
N LEU A 237 -12.70 10.60 -0.89
CA LEU A 237 -13.12 11.96 -1.22
C LEU A 237 -14.48 11.92 -1.92
N LYS A 238 -15.46 12.61 -1.35
CA LYS A 238 -16.79 12.77 -1.93
C LYS A 238 -17.08 14.24 -2.17
N LEU A 239 -17.83 14.52 -3.22
CA LEU A 239 -18.40 15.84 -3.42
C LEU A 239 -19.19 16.27 -2.16
N ASP A 240 -19.26 17.58 -1.93
CA ASP A 240 -19.88 18.24 -0.78
C ASP A 240 -19.17 18.09 0.58
N MET A 241 -18.06 17.35 0.65
CA MET A 241 -17.19 17.40 1.83
C MET A 241 -16.63 18.79 2.05
N SER A 242 -16.54 19.22 3.31
CA SER A 242 -15.72 20.37 3.67
C SER A 242 -14.24 20.12 3.46
N ARG A 243 -13.40 21.17 3.45
CA ARG A 243 -11.95 20.96 3.32
C ARG A 243 -11.40 20.16 4.49
N ASP A 244 -11.92 20.38 5.70
CA ASP A 244 -11.54 19.63 6.89
C ASP A 244 -12.00 18.17 6.83
N GLU A 245 -13.22 17.92 6.36
CA GLU A 245 -13.73 16.56 6.13
C GLU A 245 -12.91 15.82 5.08
N ALA A 246 -12.59 16.48 3.96
CA ALA A 246 -11.76 15.93 2.90
C ALA A 246 -10.34 15.62 3.41
N ALA A 247 -9.70 16.54 4.14
CA ALA A 247 -8.37 16.36 4.71
C ALA A 247 -8.35 15.19 5.71
N LYS A 248 -9.38 15.08 6.55
CA LYS A 248 -9.56 13.97 7.49
C LYS A 248 -9.76 12.64 6.75
N ALA A 249 -10.58 12.63 5.69
CA ALA A 249 -10.89 11.42 4.92
C ALA A 249 -9.65 10.83 4.22
N ILE A 250 -8.70 11.67 3.80
CA ILE A 250 -7.46 11.23 3.14
C ILE A 250 -6.25 11.17 4.07
N GLY A 251 -6.38 11.64 5.32
CA GLY A 251 -5.28 11.72 6.29
C GLY A 251 -4.18 12.73 5.92
N MET A 252 -4.45 13.65 4.99
CA MET A 252 -3.47 14.61 4.45
C MET A 252 -4.02 16.04 4.53
N PRO A 253 -3.20 17.02 4.96
CA PRO A 253 -3.60 18.42 4.95
C PRO A 253 -3.90 18.93 3.55
N ILE A 254 -4.87 19.83 3.44
CA ILE A 254 -5.18 20.58 2.21
C ILE A 254 -4.92 22.05 2.53
N PRO A 255 -3.64 22.50 2.47
CA PRO A 255 -3.26 23.83 2.93
C PRO A 255 -3.74 24.90 1.96
N GLY A 256 -4.08 26.06 2.51
CA GLY A 256 -4.41 27.25 1.74
C GLY A 256 -5.48 28.08 2.42
N LYS A 257 -5.68 29.29 1.91
CA LYS A 257 -6.78 30.16 2.32
C LYS A 257 -7.79 30.17 1.18
N GLU A 258 -9.06 30.30 1.53
CA GLU A 258 -10.06 30.58 0.50
C GLU A 258 -9.68 31.85 -0.23
N GLY A 259 -9.60 31.76 -1.56
CA GLY A 259 -9.36 32.92 -2.40
C GLY A 259 -10.60 33.82 -2.42
N ARG A 260 -10.46 35.04 -2.96
CA ARG A 260 -11.60 35.93 -3.26
C ARG A 260 -12.44 35.45 -4.46
N ARG A 261 -12.15 34.27 -5.00
CA ARG A 261 -12.81 33.70 -6.18
C ARG A 261 -13.96 32.81 -5.74
N VAL A 262 -14.96 32.67 -6.61
CA VAL A 262 -16.13 31.82 -6.38
C VAL A 262 -15.74 30.34 -6.19
N CYS A 263 -14.62 29.91 -6.79
CA CYS A 263 -13.97 28.65 -6.46
C CYS A 263 -12.44 28.77 -6.39
N THR A 264 -11.83 27.87 -5.63
CA THR A 264 -10.38 27.75 -5.48
C THR A 264 -9.95 26.30 -5.61
N ASP A 265 -8.89 26.05 -6.38
CA ASP A 265 -8.24 24.75 -6.51
C ASP A 265 -7.12 24.64 -5.48
N PHE A 266 -7.13 23.56 -4.70
CA PHE A 266 -6.13 23.28 -3.67
C PHE A 266 -5.38 22.00 -3.98
N SER A 267 -4.06 22.03 -3.75
CA SER A 267 -3.23 20.83 -3.74
C SER A 267 -3.32 20.12 -2.39
N VAL A 268 -3.19 18.79 -2.40
CA VAL A 268 -3.04 17.99 -1.18
C VAL A 268 -1.57 18.00 -0.77
N GLN A 269 -1.26 18.34 0.49
CA GLN A 269 0.12 18.35 0.96
C GLN A 269 0.72 16.94 0.99
N GLY A 270 1.80 16.72 0.25
CA GLY A 270 2.39 15.40 0.06
C GLY A 270 1.58 14.49 -0.88
N GLY A 271 0.56 15.03 -1.54
CA GLY A 271 -0.19 14.36 -2.60
C GLY A 271 0.52 14.41 -3.96
N LEU A 272 -0.09 13.78 -4.96
CA LEU A 272 0.44 13.77 -6.33
C LEU A 272 0.35 15.16 -6.97
N GLU A 273 1.45 15.65 -7.52
CA GLU A 273 1.46 16.88 -8.30
C GLU A 273 0.57 16.77 -9.54
N GLY A 274 -0.26 17.77 -9.80
CA GLY A 274 -1.25 17.77 -10.87
C GLY A 274 -2.63 17.24 -10.46
N LEU A 275 -2.80 16.71 -9.24
CA LEU A 275 -4.11 16.44 -8.65
C LEU A 275 -4.56 17.63 -7.79
N LEU A 276 -5.67 18.24 -8.17
CA LEU A 276 -6.25 19.41 -7.52
C LEU A 276 -7.67 19.14 -7.04
N LEU A 277 -8.02 19.68 -5.88
CA LEU A 277 -9.35 19.61 -5.29
C LEU A 277 -10.01 20.99 -5.35
N ARG A 278 -11.14 21.10 -6.05
CA ARG A 278 -11.86 22.36 -6.25
C ARG A 278 -12.91 22.58 -5.18
N PHE A 279 -12.81 23.68 -4.47
CA PHE A 279 -13.77 24.07 -3.44
C PHE A 279 -14.52 25.36 -3.78
N THR A 280 -15.79 25.44 -3.38
CA THR A 280 -16.60 26.67 -3.33
C THR A 280 -17.28 26.75 -1.96
N SER A 281 -17.19 27.90 -1.27
CA SER A 281 -17.71 28.07 0.09
C SER A 281 -17.40 26.88 1.02
N ASP A 282 -16.13 26.48 1.07
CA ASP A 282 -15.65 25.30 1.79
C ASP A 282 -16.36 23.98 1.43
N ARG A 283 -16.77 23.76 0.17
CA ARG A 283 -17.36 22.50 -0.30
C ARG A 283 -16.64 21.97 -1.53
N LEU A 284 -16.21 20.71 -1.47
CA LEU A 284 -15.57 20.02 -2.59
C LEU A 284 -16.60 19.83 -3.71
N VAL A 285 -16.38 20.49 -4.85
CA VAL A 285 -17.32 20.48 -5.99
C VAL A 285 -16.76 19.83 -7.24
N ALA A 286 -15.43 19.71 -7.36
CA ALA A 286 -14.79 18.96 -8.43
C ALA A 286 -13.39 18.47 -8.04
N ILE A 287 -12.91 17.45 -8.74
CA ILE A 287 -11.55 16.93 -8.67
C ILE A 287 -10.94 17.11 -10.06
N TYR A 288 -9.83 17.83 -10.12
CA TYR A 288 -9.18 18.25 -11.35
C TYR A 288 -7.81 17.56 -11.49
N VAL A 289 -7.58 16.91 -12.62
CA VAL A 289 -6.36 16.16 -12.91
C VAL A 289 -5.70 16.75 -14.15
N GLN A 290 -4.48 17.22 -13.98
CA GLN A 290 -3.64 17.77 -15.04
C GLN A 290 -2.22 17.19 -14.94
N ARG A 291 -1.39 17.40 -15.96
CA ARG A 291 0.02 17.00 -15.89
C ARG A 291 0.72 17.63 -14.68
N PRO A 292 1.62 16.89 -13.99
CA PRO A 292 2.19 15.59 -14.36
C PRO A 292 1.42 14.34 -13.85
N ALA A 293 0.17 14.45 -13.38
CA ALA A 293 -0.59 13.35 -12.76
C ALA A 293 -1.11 12.27 -13.76
N THR A 294 -0.22 11.63 -14.52
CA THR A 294 -0.60 10.66 -15.57
C THR A 294 -1.04 9.29 -15.05
N THR A 295 -0.80 8.98 -13.78
CA THR A 295 -1.15 7.69 -13.17
C THR A 295 -2.59 7.62 -12.65
N ILE A 296 -3.28 8.76 -12.56
CA ILE A 296 -4.67 8.81 -12.10
C ILE A 296 -5.59 8.53 -13.28
N SER A 297 -6.55 7.64 -13.07
CA SER A 297 -7.56 7.30 -14.07
C SER A 297 -8.97 7.37 -13.49
N THR A 298 -9.94 7.46 -14.39
CA THR A 298 -11.35 7.22 -14.10
C THR A 298 -11.60 5.75 -13.73
N LEU A 299 -12.80 5.44 -13.25
CA LEU A 299 -13.23 4.07 -12.96
C LEU A 299 -13.16 3.16 -14.19
N SER A 300 -13.34 3.71 -15.38
CA SER A 300 -13.26 3.01 -16.66
C SER A 300 -11.86 3.09 -17.29
N ASP A 301 -10.83 3.34 -16.47
CA ASP A 301 -9.42 3.38 -16.86
C ASP A 301 -9.01 4.44 -17.90
N ILE A 302 -9.87 5.42 -18.24
CA ILE A 302 -9.44 6.62 -18.99
C ILE A 302 -8.55 7.51 -18.11
N HIS A 303 -7.40 7.95 -18.63
CA HIS A 303 -6.39 8.76 -17.96
C HIS A 303 -5.77 9.80 -18.91
N ILE A 304 -4.89 10.67 -18.39
CA ILE A 304 -4.08 11.56 -19.24
C ILE A 304 -3.23 10.72 -20.20
N GLY A 305 -3.37 10.96 -21.49
CA GLY A 305 -2.73 10.21 -22.58
C GLY A 305 -3.62 9.16 -23.24
N SER A 306 -4.81 8.86 -22.72
CA SER A 306 -5.78 8.01 -23.44
C SER A 306 -6.17 8.64 -24.77
N ALA A 307 -6.37 7.82 -25.80
CA ALA A 307 -6.76 8.31 -27.12
C ALA A 307 -8.21 8.80 -27.11
N ARG A 308 -8.51 9.77 -27.97
CA ARG A 308 -9.87 10.29 -28.16
C ARG A 308 -10.90 9.19 -28.37
N ASP A 309 -10.59 8.23 -29.24
CA ASP A 309 -11.51 7.14 -29.60
C ASP A 309 -11.75 6.22 -28.41
N ASP A 310 -10.74 5.96 -27.57
CA ASP A 310 -10.93 5.20 -26.31
C ASP A 310 -11.97 5.85 -25.40
N VAL A 311 -11.97 7.19 -25.30
CA VAL A 311 -12.93 7.93 -24.48
C VAL A 311 -14.34 7.83 -25.06
N LEU A 312 -14.48 7.99 -26.38
CA LEU A 312 -15.77 7.90 -27.06
C LEU A 312 -16.38 6.50 -26.95
N ASP A 313 -15.57 5.46 -27.14
CA ASP A 313 -16.00 4.07 -27.04
C ASP A 313 -16.38 3.71 -25.60
N THR A 314 -15.60 4.18 -24.62
CA THR A 314 -15.83 3.89 -23.19
C THR A 314 -17.14 4.49 -22.66
N TYR A 315 -17.50 5.70 -23.10
CA TYR A 315 -18.66 6.44 -22.61
C TYR A 315 -19.78 6.58 -23.65
N ALA A 316 -19.80 5.67 -24.63
CA ALA A 316 -20.72 5.71 -25.75
C ALA A 316 -22.18 5.96 -25.31
N GLY A 317 -22.88 6.83 -26.04
CA GLY A 317 -24.29 7.18 -25.78
C GLY A 317 -24.53 8.18 -24.64
N GLU A 318 -23.52 8.49 -23.82
CA GLU A 318 -23.63 9.45 -22.71
C GLU A 318 -22.52 10.53 -22.75
N ILE A 319 -21.75 10.56 -23.84
CA ILE A 319 -20.68 11.52 -24.07
C ILE A 319 -21.05 12.51 -25.18
N THR A 320 -20.74 13.78 -24.97
CA THR A 320 -20.95 14.85 -25.95
C THR A 320 -19.61 15.48 -26.31
N VAL A 321 -19.40 15.74 -27.60
CA VAL A 321 -18.24 16.49 -28.09
C VAL A 321 -18.60 17.97 -28.09
N THR A 322 -17.74 18.80 -27.51
CA THR A 322 -17.90 20.25 -27.47
C THR A 322 -16.60 20.95 -27.85
N THR A 323 -16.71 22.14 -28.41
CA THR A 323 -15.57 23.01 -28.73
C THR A 323 -15.80 24.32 -27.98
N PRO A 324 -15.13 24.55 -26.84
CA PRO A 324 -15.32 25.76 -26.06
C PRO A 324 -14.75 26.99 -26.78
N ASP A 325 -15.22 28.18 -26.41
CA ASP A 325 -14.84 29.46 -27.03
C ASP A 325 -13.33 29.76 -26.94
N TYR A 326 -12.65 29.18 -25.94
CA TYR A 326 -11.20 29.29 -25.76
C TYR A 326 -10.37 28.30 -26.60
N GLY A 327 -11.03 27.51 -27.45
CA GLY A 327 -10.40 26.53 -28.34
C GLY A 327 -10.13 25.18 -27.69
N GLY A 328 -9.74 24.21 -28.52
CA GLY A 328 -9.57 22.81 -28.14
C GLY A 328 -10.85 21.98 -28.30
N GLU A 329 -10.71 20.66 -28.18
CA GLU A 329 -11.86 19.75 -28.12
C GLU A 329 -12.07 19.31 -26.68
N GLU A 330 -13.32 19.23 -26.26
CA GLU A 330 -13.70 18.75 -24.96
C GLU A 330 -14.76 17.66 -25.09
N LEU A 331 -14.50 16.51 -24.45
CA LEU A 331 -15.46 15.41 -24.37
C LEU A 331 -16.12 15.43 -23.00
N VAL A 332 -17.45 15.50 -22.96
CA VAL A 332 -18.24 15.65 -21.73
C VAL A 332 -19.08 14.40 -21.50
N PHE A 333 -18.68 13.56 -20.56
CA PHE A 333 -19.47 12.44 -20.08
C PHE A 333 -20.45 12.90 -19.00
N ALA A 334 -21.74 12.70 -19.25
CA ALA A 334 -22.82 13.04 -18.33
C ALA A 334 -23.76 11.84 -18.15
N PRO A 335 -23.61 11.05 -17.07
CA PRO A 335 -24.44 9.88 -16.85
C PRO A 335 -25.93 10.26 -16.76
N SER A 336 -26.78 9.52 -17.45
CA SER A 336 -28.24 9.73 -17.50
C SER A 336 -28.97 9.26 -16.24
N ALA A 337 -28.36 8.35 -15.47
CA ALA A 337 -29.00 7.79 -14.29
C ALA A 337 -29.30 8.88 -13.23
N PRO A 338 -30.52 8.98 -12.68
CA PRO A 338 -30.93 10.09 -11.80
C PRO A 338 -30.02 10.36 -10.60
N LYS A 339 -29.41 9.31 -10.03
CA LYS A 339 -28.46 9.43 -8.90
C LYS A 339 -27.18 10.24 -9.23
N PHE A 340 -26.91 10.46 -10.52
CA PHE A 340 -25.78 11.23 -11.02
C PHE A 340 -26.20 12.57 -11.64
N ALA A 341 -27.47 12.96 -11.52
CA ALA A 341 -27.97 14.22 -12.05
C ALA A 341 -27.09 15.40 -11.63
N GLY A 342 -26.73 16.24 -12.60
CA GLY A 342 -25.88 17.41 -12.39
C GLY A 342 -24.39 17.09 -12.17
N LYS A 343 -23.92 15.86 -12.42
CA LYS A 343 -22.50 15.48 -12.31
C LYS A 343 -21.95 15.07 -13.67
N VAL A 344 -20.68 15.38 -13.91
CA VAL A 344 -20.00 15.15 -15.19
C VAL A 344 -18.55 14.73 -14.99
N ILE A 345 -17.97 14.14 -16.03
CA ILE A 345 -16.52 14.13 -16.26
C ILE A 345 -16.27 14.84 -17.58
N ARG A 346 -15.36 15.81 -17.59
CA ARG A 346 -14.92 16.52 -18.80
C ARG A 346 -13.48 16.15 -19.09
N PHE A 347 -13.18 15.84 -20.33
CA PHE A 347 -11.85 15.51 -20.83
C PHE A 347 -11.42 16.62 -21.80
N GLY A 348 -10.35 17.34 -21.44
CA GLY A 348 -9.73 18.31 -22.33
C GLY A 348 -8.77 17.58 -23.26
N MET A 349 -9.00 17.73 -24.57
CA MET A 349 -8.26 17.03 -25.61
C MET A 349 -7.23 17.96 -26.25
N SER A 350 -6.05 17.40 -26.48
CA SER A 350 -4.97 18.05 -27.24
C SER A 350 -4.24 16.99 -28.05
N ASP A 351 -3.99 17.27 -29.33
CA ASP A 351 -3.35 16.33 -30.27
C ASP A 351 -3.99 14.92 -30.28
N GLY A 352 -5.33 14.85 -30.15
CA GLY A 352 -6.08 13.60 -30.20
C GLY A 352 -5.98 12.72 -28.95
N VAL A 353 -5.38 13.22 -27.86
CA VAL A 353 -5.29 12.51 -26.58
C VAL A 353 -5.82 13.37 -25.43
N VAL A 354 -6.21 12.71 -24.34
CA VAL A 354 -6.61 13.39 -23.09
C VAL A 354 -5.39 14.11 -22.51
N GLU A 355 -5.42 15.43 -22.45
CA GLU A 355 -4.39 16.24 -21.79
C GLU A 355 -4.69 16.45 -20.31
N THR A 356 -5.97 16.58 -19.98
CA THR A 356 -6.47 16.96 -18.67
C THR A 356 -7.90 16.46 -18.49
N PHE A 357 -8.35 16.23 -17.26
CA PHE A 357 -9.76 15.92 -17.02
C PHE A 357 -10.25 16.39 -15.63
N ILE A 358 -11.53 16.71 -15.54
CA ILE A 358 -12.17 17.19 -14.32
C ILE A 358 -13.50 16.47 -14.08
N ALA A 359 -13.71 15.98 -12.86
CA ALA A 359 -14.93 15.28 -12.48
C ALA A 359 -15.61 15.99 -11.31
N GLY A 360 -16.91 16.23 -11.39
CA GLY A 360 -17.63 16.93 -10.34
C GLY A 360 -19.02 17.40 -10.73
N LYS A 361 -19.52 18.38 -9.98
CA LYS A 361 -20.78 19.08 -10.31
C LYS A 361 -20.62 19.84 -11.63
N ARG A 362 -21.61 19.75 -12.52
CA ARG A 362 -21.59 20.29 -13.89
C ARG A 362 -21.15 21.75 -13.98
N ASP A 363 -21.62 22.58 -13.05
CA ASP A 363 -21.35 24.02 -13.05
C ASP A 363 -19.92 24.37 -12.58
N TRP A 364 -19.25 23.43 -11.90
CA TRP A 364 -17.95 23.63 -11.26
C TRP A 364 -16.82 22.78 -11.87
N ALA A 365 -17.17 21.69 -12.54
CA ALA A 365 -16.26 20.90 -13.35
C ALA A 365 -16.12 21.60 -14.70
N VAL A 366 -15.13 22.47 -14.84
CA VAL A 366 -14.88 23.35 -16.00
C VAL A 366 -13.39 23.75 -15.99
N PHE A 367 -12.71 23.85 -17.15
CA PHE A 367 -11.25 24.06 -17.18
C PHE A 367 -10.84 25.52 -16.94
N ALA A 368 -11.44 26.47 -17.66
CA ALA A 368 -11.29 27.91 -17.47
C ALA A 368 -12.31 28.65 -18.38
N PRO A 369 -12.63 29.93 -18.11
CA PRO A 369 -12.29 30.72 -16.94
C PRO A 369 -13.42 30.70 -15.88
N SER A 370 -14.10 29.57 -15.66
CA SER A 370 -15.28 29.55 -14.76
C SER A 370 -14.99 29.33 -13.27
N CYS A 371 -13.72 29.48 -12.84
CA CYS A 371 -13.40 29.90 -11.46
C CYS A 371 -13.14 31.41 -11.35
N GLY A 372 -13.79 32.22 -12.19
CA GLY A 372 -13.61 33.67 -12.19
C GLY A 372 -14.67 34.42 -12.99
N ALA A 373 -15.83 34.65 -12.37
CA ALA A 373 -16.44 35.97 -12.39
C ALA A 373 -16.79 36.29 -10.93
N SER A 374 -16.28 37.40 -10.40
CA SER A 374 -16.97 38.04 -9.28
C SER A 374 -18.39 38.37 -9.75
N GLU A 375 -19.38 38.30 -8.86
CA GLU A 375 -20.61 39.07 -9.08
C GLU A 375 -20.29 40.53 -9.38
#